data_AF-A0A4R4XGK9-F1
#
_entry.id   AF-A0A4R4XGK9-F1
#
_cell.length_a   1.000
_cell.length_b   1.000
_cell.length_c   1.000
_cell.angle_alpha   90.00
_cell.angle_beta   90.00
_cell.angle_gamma   90.00
#
_symmetry.space_group_name_H-M   'P 1'
#
loop_
_entity.id
_entity.type
_entity.pdbx_description
1 polymer ?
#
loop_
_entity_poly.entity_id
_entity_poly.type
_entity_poly.pdbx_seq_one_letter_code
_entity_poly.pdbx_strand_id
1 'polypeptide(L)'
;MSSYDLYTTPVPTDTWNVPMAGDARFTWEYDEGRDRLLNLYQKGKDKQWDAQKRIDWDVEVDPVNVAGLPENFNPLFGSEIWEKMPQKERDEFGRHQGSWLFSQFLHGEQGALNVSARIVQSVPDLDSKFYAATQTMDEARHVELYTKFVHEKIGMYYPINQDLAKLLAESLEDSRWDLPYLGMQVLIEGLALAAFGLYRDMSTNPLVKQLLAYVMQDEARHVAFGRLALKDYYAELSDKERAEREEFVVEGCYLMRDRFKGREVFEQLDMPVEKCMEFVDNSDMYTLYQSLLFSRIVPCVRDVGLWGEKVQAAYADMGVLDNAKADLEALMRQDEEIAEKVDEERYAAELAGRKEEVDQAISLGAAE
;
A
#
# COMPACT_ATOMS: atom_id res chain seq x y z
N MET A 1 23.69 10.82 -4.98
CA MET A 1 23.86 10.96 -3.52
C MET A 1 23.44 9.62 -2.91
N SER A 2 24.01 9.19 -1.79
CA SER A 2 23.52 7.96 -1.16
C SER A 2 22.14 8.22 -0.56
N SER A 3 21.22 7.25 -0.55
CA SER A 3 19.93 7.42 0.15
C SER A 3 20.14 7.69 1.65
N TYR A 4 21.20 7.14 2.24
CA TYR A 4 21.58 7.41 3.64
C TYR A 4 21.77 8.91 3.94
N ASP A 5 22.27 9.68 2.97
CA ASP A 5 22.51 11.12 3.14
C ASP A 5 21.22 11.94 3.06
N LEU A 6 20.12 11.32 2.61
CA LEU A 6 18.83 11.96 2.36
C LEU A 6 17.78 11.66 3.45
N TYR A 7 18.11 10.85 4.46
CA TYR A 7 17.21 10.58 5.58
C TYR A 7 17.11 11.79 6.52
N THR A 8 15.90 12.08 7.00
CA THR A 8 15.62 13.11 8.00
C THR A 8 16.29 12.84 9.35
N THR A 9 16.41 11.55 9.69
CA THR A 9 17.11 11.06 10.88
C THR A 9 18.08 9.95 10.46
N PRO A 10 19.34 9.96 10.94
CA PRO A 10 20.30 8.92 10.60
C PRO A 10 19.75 7.51 10.86
N VAL A 11 19.85 6.63 9.86
CA VAL A 11 19.46 5.22 9.97
C VAL A 11 20.71 4.32 10.04
N PRO A 12 20.61 3.12 10.64
CA PRO A 12 21.71 2.15 10.61
C PRO A 12 22.11 1.80 9.16
N THR A 13 23.41 1.57 8.95
CA THR A 13 23.97 1.21 7.63
C THR A 13 24.07 -0.31 7.43
N ASP A 14 23.91 -1.07 8.51
CA ASP A 14 23.67 -2.50 8.49
C ASP A 14 22.19 -2.80 8.21
N THR A 15 21.91 -4.06 7.89
CA THR A 15 20.56 -4.52 7.61
C THR A 15 19.78 -4.74 8.91
N TRP A 16 18.51 -4.33 8.92
CA TRP A 16 17.57 -4.79 9.92
C TRP A 16 17.22 -6.26 9.62
N ASN A 17 17.69 -7.16 10.47
CA ASN A 17 17.52 -8.60 10.28
C ASN A 17 16.33 -9.11 11.08
N VAL A 18 15.32 -9.64 10.38
CA VAL A 18 14.21 -10.36 10.98
C VAL A 18 14.41 -11.86 10.76
N PRO A 19 14.46 -12.70 11.80
CA PRO A 19 14.63 -14.14 11.64
C PRO A 19 13.46 -14.77 10.88
N MET A 20 13.77 -15.50 9.81
CA MET A 20 12.77 -16.33 9.12
C MET A 20 12.58 -17.66 9.86
N ALA A 21 11.36 -17.94 10.33
CA ALA A 21 11.00 -19.24 10.91
C ALA A 21 10.15 -20.11 9.93
N GLY A 22 9.94 -21.38 10.26
CA GLY A 22 9.11 -22.31 9.47
C GLY A 22 9.89 -23.12 8.43
N ASP A 23 9.15 -23.83 7.57
CA ASP A 23 9.71 -24.80 6.62
C ASP A 23 9.69 -24.29 5.18
N ALA A 24 10.76 -24.54 4.44
CA ALA A 24 10.71 -24.49 2.98
C ALA A 24 9.98 -25.73 2.46
N ARG A 25 8.87 -25.54 1.74
CA ARG A 25 7.99 -26.64 1.31
C ARG A 25 8.12 -26.96 -0.17
N PHE A 26 8.34 -28.23 -0.44
CA PHE A 26 8.32 -28.85 -1.76
C PHE A 26 7.05 -29.69 -1.86
N THR A 27 6.40 -29.69 -3.03
CA THR A 27 5.24 -30.54 -3.34
C THR A 27 5.48 -31.26 -4.65
N TRP A 28 4.99 -32.50 -4.74
CA TRP A 28 5.01 -33.34 -5.94
C TRP A 28 3.62 -33.50 -6.57
N GLU A 29 2.64 -32.75 -6.05
CA GLU A 29 1.34 -32.59 -6.69
C GLU A 29 1.41 -31.41 -7.66
N TYR A 30 1.09 -31.68 -8.94
CA TYR A 30 1.23 -30.74 -10.05
C TYR A 30 -0.07 -30.55 -10.85
N ASP A 31 -1.05 -31.43 -10.67
CA ASP A 31 -2.24 -31.53 -11.50
C ASP A 31 -3.52 -31.00 -10.80
N GLU A 32 -3.49 -30.73 -9.48
CA GLU A 32 -4.66 -30.31 -8.67
C GLU A 32 -4.54 -28.89 -8.07
N GLY A 33 -4.41 -27.85 -8.90
CA GLY A 33 -4.44 -26.46 -8.44
C GLY A 33 -5.87 -25.89 -8.32
N ARG A 34 -6.09 -24.92 -7.42
CA ARG A 34 -7.36 -24.17 -7.36
C ARG A 34 -7.48 -23.26 -8.58
N ASP A 35 -8.47 -23.51 -9.43
CA ASP A 35 -8.73 -22.74 -10.66
C ASP A 35 -8.74 -21.23 -10.44
N ARG A 36 -9.29 -20.75 -9.31
CA ARG A 36 -9.34 -19.32 -9.00
C ARG A 36 -7.95 -18.71 -8.83
N LEU A 37 -7.02 -19.42 -8.18
CA LEU A 37 -5.64 -18.94 -8.00
C LEU A 37 -4.83 -19.03 -9.30
N LEU A 38 -5.02 -20.08 -10.09
CA LEU A 38 -4.39 -20.20 -11.41
C LEU A 38 -4.86 -19.11 -12.37
N ASN A 39 -6.15 -18.76 -12.35
CA ASN A 39 -6.67 -17.63 -13.12
C ASN A 39 -6.09 -16.30 -12.66
N LEU A 40 -5.93 -16.10 -11.34
CA LEU A 40 -5.30 -14.91 -10.79
C LEU A 40 -3.82 -14.81 -11.21
N TYR A 41 -3.11 -15.94 -11.22
CA TYR A 41 -1.74 -16.04 -11.74
C TYR A 41 -1.67 -15.69 -13.23
N GLN A 42 -2.58 -16.22 -14.05
CA GLN A 42 -2.64 -15.88 -15.47
C GLN A 42 -2.89 -14.38 -15.67
N LYS A 43 -3.85 -13.79 -14.95
CA LYS A 43 -4.10 -12.35 -14.96
C LYS A 43 -2.85 -11.54 -14.58
N GLY A 44 -2.15 -11.95 -13.53
CA GLY A 44 -0.92 -11.28 -13.08
C GLY A 44 0.18 -11.29 -14.13
N LYS A 45 0.33 -12.37 -14.90
CA LYS A 45 1.25 -12.42 -16.05
C LYS A 45 0.82 -11.49 -17.18
N ASP A 46 -0.47 -11.52 -17.54
CA ASP A 46 -1.00 -10.75 -18.68
C ASP A 46 -0.93 -9.24 -18.44
N LYS A 47 -1.01 -8.82 -17.17
CA LYS A 47 -1.00 -7.40 -16.75
C LYS A 47 0.37 -6.91 -16.28
N GLN A 48 1.45 -7.67 -16.47
CA GLN A 48 2.81 -7.21 -16.15
C GLN A 48 3.18 -5.94 -16.90
N TRP A 49 3.96 -5.07 -16.24
CA TRP A 49 4.36 -3.78 -16.81
C TRP A 49 5.74 -3.31 -16.31
N ASP A 50 6.26 -2.28 -16.99
CA ASP A 50 7.60 -1.73 -16.79
C ASP A 50 7.48 -0.27 -16.34
N ALA A 51 7.94 0.02 -15.11
CA ALA A 51 7.82 1.34 -14.49
C ALA A 51 8.58 2.43 -15.26
N GLN A 52 9.70 2.10 -15.91
CA GLN A 52 10.50 3.06 -16.65
C GLN A 52 9.81 3.50 -17.95
N LYS A 53 9.02 2.61 -18.56
CA LYS A 53 8.34 2.87 -19.83
C LYS A 53 6.91 3.37 -19.69
N ARG A 54 6.23 2.97 -18.61
CA ARG A 54 4.78 3.20 -18.43
C ARG A 54 4.47 4.50 -17.70
N ILE A 55 5.38 4.97 -16.85
CA ILE A 55 5.22 6.19 -16.06
C ILE A 55 5.92 7.35 -16.76
N ASP A 56 5.22 8.48 -16.85
CA ASP A 56 5.79 9.75 -17.31
C ASP A 56 6.62 10.43 -16.21
N TRP A 57 7.90 10.08 -16.15
CA TRP A 57 8.84 10.62 -15.17
C TRP A 57 9.25 12.07 -15.43
N ASP A 58 8.85 12.70 -16.54
CA ASP A 58 9.18 14.10 -16.82
C ASP A 58 8.24 15.08 -16.10
N VAL A 59 7.11 14.58 -15.57
CA VAL A 59 6.18 15.39 -14.79
C VAL A 59 6.82 15.87 -13.48
N GLU A 60 6.74 17.17 -13.24
CA GLU A 60 7.27 17.82 -12.05
C GLU A 60 6.42 17.56 -10.79
N VAL A 61 7.08 17.59 -9.64
CA VAL A 61 6.47 17.42 -8.33
C VAL A 61 6.81 18.63 -7.48
N ASP A 62 5.79 19.24 -6.89
CA ASP A 62 6.00 20.31 -5.92
C ASP A 62 6.49 19.68 -4.60
N PRO A 63 7.72 19.99 -4.14
CA PRO A 63 8.26 19.39 -2.92
C PRO A 63 7.47 19.77 -1.67
N VAL A 64 6.71 20.87 -1.65
CA VAL A 64 5.90 21.27 -0.47
C VAL A 64 4.49 20.70 -0.50
N ASN A 65 4.06 20.15 -1.64
CA ASN A 65 2.78 19.48 -1.80
C ASN A 65 2.87 18.36 -2.85
N VAL A 66 3.58 17.28 -2.49
CA VAL A 66 3.98 16.19 -3.41
C VAL A 66 2.79 15.64 -4.21
N ALA A 67 1.66 15.41 -3.54
CA ALA A 67 0.45 14.87 -4.18
C ALA A 67 -0.53 15.96 -4.64
N GLY A 68 -0.24 17.26 -4.44
CA GLY A 68 -1.15 18.35 -4.79
C GLY A 68 -2.48 18.25 -4.03
N LEU A 69 -2.43 17.88 -2.75
CA LEU A 69 -3.60 17.70 -1.88
C LEU A 69 -4.17 19.07 -1.47
N PRO A 70 -5.49 19.17 -1.25
CA PRO A 70 -6.08 20.39 -0.73
C PRO A 70 -5.69 20.62 0.74
N GLU A 71 -5.61 21.88 1.16
CA GLU A 71 -5.13 22.26 2.50
C GLU A 71 -5.95 21.63 3.64
N ASN A 72 -7.26 21.47 3.44
CA ASN A 72 -8.16 20.84 4.41
C ASN A 72 -7.94 19.33 4.60
N PHE A 73 -7.08 18.71 3.80
CA PHE A 73 -6.62 17.34 3.99
C PHE A 73 -5.44 17.24 4.96
N ASN A 74 -4.90 18.38 5.42
CA ASN A 74 -3.84 18.40 6.42
C ASN A 74 -4.39 17.91 7.79
N PRO A 75 -3.67 17.01 8.50
CA PRO A 75 -4.10 16.46 9.79
C PRO A 75 -4.27 17.49 10.90
N LEU A 76 -3.65 18.66 10.78
CA LEU A 76 -3.76 19.75 11.75
C LEU A 76 -4.67 20.88 11.27
N PHE A 77 -5.31 20.77 10.09
CA PHE A 77 -6.16 21.83 9.56
C PHE A 77 -7.27 22.21 10.54
N GLY A 78 -7.43 23.51 10.81
CA GLY A 78 -8.39 24.04 11.78
C GLY A 78 -7.96 23.97 13.25
N SER A 79 -6.78 23.41 13.55
CA SER A 79 -6.20 23.48 14.90
C SER A 79 -5.62 24.87 15.21
N GLU A 80 -5.52 25.22 16.48
CA GLU A 80 -4.84 26.46 16.92
C GLU A 80 -3.37 26.48 16.47
N ILE A 81 -2.73 25.30 16.36
CA ILE A 81 -1.34 25.16 15.89
C ILE A 81 -1.26 25.57 14.42
N TRP A 82 -2.16 25.05 13.57
CA TRP A 82 -2.20 25.35 12.15
C TRP A 82 -2.53 26.82 11.86
N GLU A 83 -3.53 27.37 12.55
CA GLU A 83 -3.96 28.76 12.36
C GLU A 83 -2.87 29.78 12.72
N LYS A 84 -1.96 29.42 13.64
CA LYS A 84 -0.81 30.26 14.01
C LYS A 84 0.44 30.02 13.17
N MET A 85 0.49 28.91 12.43
CA MET A 85 1.64 28.52 11.62
C MET A 85 1.80 29.47 10.42
N PRO A 86 2.92 30.21 10.29
CA PRO A 86 3.23 31.00 9.10
C PRO A 86 3.33 30.13 7.84
N GLN A 87 3.09 30.72 6.66
CA GLN A 87 3.12 29.96 5.39
C GLN A 87 4.40 29.15 5.20
N LYS A 88 5.57 29.71 5.54
CA LYS A 88 6.85 29.02 5.42
C LYS A 88 6.91 27.73 6.27
N GLU A 89 6.32 27.75 7.46
CA GLU A 89 6.26 26.55 8.32
C GLU A 89 5.23 25.55 7.79
N ARG A 90 4.13 26.00 7.18
CA ARG A 90 3.17 25.13 6.49
C ARG A 90 3.79 24.44 5.28
N ASP A 91 4.60 25.16 4.50
CA ASP A 91 5.32 24.64 3.35
C ASP A 91 6.34 23.56 3.78
N GLU A 92 7.09 23.83 4.86
CA GLU A 92 8.02 22.85 5.43
C GLU A 92 7.27 21.63 5.98
N PHE A 93 6.14 21.84 6.67
CA PHE A 93 5.28 20.76 7.12
C PHE A 93 4.80 19.89 5.95
N GLY A 94 4.31 20.50 4.86
CA GLY A 94 3.85 19.80 3.67
C GLY A 94 4.96 18.99 3.01
N ARG A 95 6.18 19.54 2.95
CA ARG A 95 7.36 18.82 2.46
C ARG A 95 7.67 17.58 3.30
N HIS A 96 7.69 17.72 4.62
CA HIS A 96 7.95 16.61 5.52
C HIS A 96 6.82 15.58 5.49
N GLN A 97 5.57 16.01 5.41
CA GLN A 97 4.41 15.11 5.34
C GLN A 97 4.42 14.26 4.06
N GLY A 98 4.66 14.87 2.90
CA GLY A 98 4.79 14.14 1.63
C GLY A 98 5.97 13.18 1.64
N SER A 99 7.12 13.63 2.12
CA SER A 99 8.34 12.80 2.22
C SER A 99 8.14 11.60 3.14
N TRP A 100 7.51 11.81 4.29
CA TRP A 100 7.18 10.75 5.24
C TRP A 100 6.21 9.74 4.61
N LEU A 101 5.10 10.18 4.02
CA LEU A 101 4.09 9.31 3.43
C LEU A 101 4.68 8.36 2.38
N PHE A 102 5.38 8.91 1.38
CA PHE A 102 5.94 8.10 0.29
C PHE A 102 7.12 7.24 0.74
N SER A 103 7.83 7.64 1.81
CA SER A 103 8.79 6.74 2.48
C SER A 103 8.08 5.56 3.13
N GLN A 104 6.95 5.78 3.82
CA GLN A 104 6.19 4.68 4.42
C GLN A 104 5.56 3.73 3.39
N PHE A 105 5.22 4.23 2.20
CA PHE A 105 4.82 3.39 1.08
C PHE A 105 6.01 2.53 0.63
N LEU A 106 7.16 3.14 0.32
CA LEU A 106 8.38 2.42 -0.06
C LEU A 106 8.75 1.30 0.94
N HIS A 107 8.74 1.60 2.24
CA HIS A 107 9.04 0.61 3.28
C HIS A 107 8.01 -0.51 3.35
N GLY A 108 6.74 -0.19 3.11
CA GLY A 108 5.67 -1.17 2.95
C GLY A 108 5.94 -2.14 1.81
N GLU A 109 6.29 -1.63 0.63
CA GLU A 109 6.58 -2.45 -0.55
C GLU A 109 7.85 -3.29 -0.38
N GLN A 110 8.87 -2.75 0.29
CA GLN A 110 10.05 -3.55 0.63
C GLN A 110 9.69 -4.70 1.58
N GLY A 111 8.78 -4.45 2.53
CA GLY A 111 8.21 -5.47 3.39
C GLY A 111 7.43 -6.52 2.59
N ALA A 112 6.55 -6.09 1.69
CA ALA A 112 5.75 -6.94 0.80
C ALA A 112 6.64 -7.82 -0.08
N LEU A 113 7.74 -7.28 -0.62
CA LEU A 113 8.74 -8.03 -1.37
C LEU A 113 9.32 -9.19 -0.54
N ASN A 114 9.71 -8.93 0.71
CA ASN A 114 10.27 -9.96 1.57
C ASN A 114 9.23 -10.98 2.01
N VAL A 115 8.01 -10.53 2.35
CA VAL A 115 6.93 -11.42 2.77
C VAL A 115 6.43 -12.30 1.62
N SER A 116 6.24 -11.75 0.42
CA SER A 116 5.84 -12.54 -0.75
C SER A 116 6.91 -13.59 -1.12
N ALA A 117 8.20 -13.23 -1.07
CA ALA A 117 9.29 -14.19 -1.26
C ALA A 117 9.28 -15.31 -0.19
N ARG A 118 8.97 -14.96 1.06
CA ARG A 118 8.77 -15.93 2.14
C ARG A 118 7.58 -16.86 1.86
N ILE A 119 6.47 -16.31 1.39
CA ILE A 119 5.27 -17.07 1.03
C ILE A 119 5.58 -18.10 -0.05
N VAL A 120 6.33 -17.73 -1.10
CA VAL A 120 6.77 -18.67 -2.15
C VAL A 120 7.46 -19.89 -1.54
N GLN A 121 8.30 -19.68 -0.53
CA GLN A 121 9.02 -20.77 0.13
C GLN A 121 8.11 -21.61 1.03
N SER A 122 7.22 -20.99 1.82
CA SER A 122 6.54 -21.63 2.94
C SER A 122 5.14 -22.20 2.64
N VAL A 123 4.43 -21.70 1.62
CA VAL A 123 3.08 -22.17 1.32
C VAL A 123 3.08 -23.64 0.86
N PRO A 124 2.11 -24.49 1.27
CA PRO A 124 2.06 -25.89 0.85
C PRO A 124 1.77 -26.08 -0.65
N ASP A 125 0.84 -25.28 -1.19
CA ASP A 125 0.23 -25.53 -2.50
C ASP A 125 0.99 -24.82 -3.63
N LEU A 126 1.13 -25.50 -4.77
CA LEU A 126 1.89 -24.99 -5.91
C LEU A 126 1.21 -23.80 -6.60
N ASP A 127 -0.12 -23.78 -6.64
CA ASP A 127 -0.91 -22.68 -7.22
C ASP A 127 -0.62 -21.34 -6.51
N SER A 128 -0.49 -21.39 -5.19
CA SER A 128 -0.15 -20.26 -4.34
C SER A 128 1.30 -19.85 -4.51
N LYS A 129 2.23 -20.80 -4.71
CA LYS A 129 3.62 -20.47 -5.06
C LYS A 129 3.71 -19.73 -6.38
N PHE A 130 2.93 -20.13 -7.40
CA PHE A 130 2.92 -19.44 -8.70
C PHE A 130 2.42 -18.01 -8.59
N TYR A 131 1.31 -17.82 -7.87
CA TYR A 131 0.80 -16.48 -7.67
C TYR A 131 1.76 -15.62 -6.84
N ALA A 132 2.24 -16.11 -5.70
CA ALA A 132 3.17 -15.39 -4.84
C ALA A 132 4.47 -15.02 -5.56
N ALA A 133 4.96 -15.85 -6.48
CA ALA A 133 6.13 -15.52 -7.29
C ALA A 133 5.87 -14.35 -8.26
N THR A 134 4.63 -14.22 -8.75
CA THR A 134 4.21 -13.06 -9.54
C THR A 134 4.16 -11.82 -8.67
N GLN A 135 3.58 -11.94 -7.46
CA GLN A 135 3.58 -10.86 -6.50
C GLN A 135 5.02 -10.42 -6.15
N THR A 136 5.95 -11.33 -5.87
CA THR A 136 7.35 -10.96 -5.61
C THR A 136 7.97 -10.13 -6.74
N MET A 137 7.60 -10.39 -7.99
CA MET A 137 8.00 -9.54 -9.11
C MET A 137 7.32 -8.17 -9.08
N ASP A 138 6.01 -8.13 -8.79
CA ASP A 138 5.24 -6.89 -8.64
C ASP A 138 5.84 -6.00 -7.53
N GLU A 139 6.14 -6.56 -6.35
CA GLU A 139 6.74 -5.79 -5.25
C GLU A 139 8.17 -5.34 -5.53
N ALA A 140 8.95 -6.12 -6.28
CA ALA A 140 10.27 -5.67 -6.73
C ALA A 140 10.16 -4.41 -7.61
N ARG A 141 9.15 -4.36 -8.48
CA ARG A 141 8.83 -3.18 -9.29
C ARG A 141 8.31 -2.03 -8.43
N HIS A 142 7.46 -2.29 -7.43
CA HIS A 142 6.96 -1.25 -6.53
C HIS A 142 8.11 -0.59 -5.74
N VAL A 143 9.06 -1.39 -5.25
CA VAL A 143 10.28 -0.88 -4.61
C VAL A 143 11.12 -0.04 -5.59
N GLU A 144 11.33 -0.51 -6.82
CA GLU A 144 12.04 0.26 -7.87
C GLU A 144 11.37 1.63 -8.09
N LEU A 145 10.05 1.61 -8.29
CA LEU A 145 9.22 2.77 -8.56
C LEU A 145 9.28 3.79 -7.42
N TYR A 146 8.98 3.38 -6.19
CA TYR A 146 8.96 4.32 -5.06
C TYR A 146 10.37 4.78 -4.69
N THR A 147 11.39 3.94 -4.87
CA THR A 147 12.78 4.36 -4.68
C THR A 147 13.11 5.51 -5.63
N LYS A 148 12.80 5.36 -6.92
CA LYS A 148 13.01 6.40 -7.93
C LYS A 148 12.21 7.66 -7.60
N PHE A 149 10.93 7.52 -7.24
CA PHE A 149 10.07 8.66 -6.91
C PHE A 149 10.58 9.43 -5.69
N VAL A 150 10.85 8.75 -4.57
CA VAL A 150 11.34 9.41 -3.35
C VAL A 150 12.72 10.04 -3.60
N HIS A 151 13.62 9.37 -4.32
CA HIS A 151 14.97 9.89 -4.58
C HIS A 151 14.96 11.10 -5.52
N GLU A 152 14.32 10.97 -6.68
CA GLU A 152 14.46 11.93 -7.79
C GLU A 152 13.43 13.06 -7.72
N LYS A 153 12.23 12.80 -7.17
CA LYS A 153 11.13 13.78 -7.14
C LYS A 153 10.95 14.47 -5.80
N ILE A 154 11.24 13.78 -4.69
CA ILE A 154 11.07 14.34 -3.33
C ILE A 154 12.43 14.77 -2.74
N GLY A 155 13.43 13.89 -2.82
CA GLY A 155 14.78 14.14 -2.30
C GLY A 155 14.89 14.13 -0.77
N MET A 156 13.99 13.43 -0.08
CA MET A 156 14.00 13.29 1.38
C MET A 156 13.37 11.96 1.79
N TYR A 157 14.04 11.22 2.69
CA TYR A 157 13.55 9.95 3.22
C TYR A 157 13.20 10.08 4.70
N TYR A 158 12.19 9.34 5.13
CA TYR A 158 11.90 9.07 6.53
C TYR A 158 12.23 7.61 6.89
N PRO A 159 12.69 7.33 8.13
CA PRO A 159 12.77 5.97 8.63
C PRO A 159 11.41 5.26 8.63
N ILE A 160 11.42 3.94 8.64
CA ILE A 160 10.21 3.13 8.77
C ILE A 160 9.49 3.46 10.09
N ASN A 161 8.18 3.65 10.02
CA ASN A 161 7.32 3.80 11.18
C ASN A 161 7.31 2.50 12.02
N GLN A 162 7.26 2.64 13.33
CA GLN A 162 7.39 1.52 14.26
C GLN A 162 6.22 0.53 14.20
N ASP A 163 5.01 1.00 13.88
CA ASP A 163 3.83 0.12 13.78
C ASP A 163 3.91 -0.77 12.55
N LEU A 164 4.36 -0.22 11.42
CA LEU A 164 4.67 -0.99 10.21
C LEU A 164 5.82 -1.98 10.46
N ALA A 165 6.92 -1.51 11.07
CA ALA A 165 8.07 -2.36 11.36
C ALA A 165 7.68 -3.54 12.27
N LYS A 166 6.89 -3.28 13.31
CA LYS A 166 6.42 -4.32 14.23
C LYS A 166 5.56 -5.36 13.51
N LEU A 167 4.56 -4.94 12.73
CA LEU A 167 3.68 -5.89 12.03
C LEU A 167 4.46 -6.71 10.98
N LEU A 168 5.41 -6.10 10.27
CA LEU A 168 6.30 -6.82 9.35
C LEU A 168 7.14 -7.86 10.08
N ALA A 169 7.72 -7.50 11.24
CA ALA A 169 8.52 -8.42 12.04
C ALA A 169 7.70 -9.62 12.49
N GLU A 170 6.53 -9.39 13.09
CA GLU A 170 5.64 -10.44 13.58
C GLU A 170 5.16 -11.36 12.45
N SER A 171 4.87 -10.79 11.28
CA SER A 171 4.50 -11.55 10.08
C SER A 171 5.64 -12.43 9.55
N LEU A 172 6.91 -12.04 9.77
CA LEU A 172 8.12 -12.72 9.29
C LEU A 172 8.74 -13.68 10.31
N GLU A 173 8.51 -13.48 11.60
CA GLU A 173 9.03 -14.33 12.68
C GLU A 173 8.14 -15.55 12.95
N ASP A 174 6.85 -15.49 12.63
CA ASP A 174 5.95 -16.60 12.92
C ASP A 174 6.21 -17.81 12.02
N SER A 175 6.42 -18.98 12.62
CA SER A 175 6.71 -20.23 11.89
C SER A 175 5.53 -20.79 11.06
N ARG A 176 4.30 -20.34 11.34
CA ARG A 176 3.08 -20.80 10.66
C ARG A 176 2.96 -20.09 9.31
N TRP A 177 2.79 -20.86 8.25
CA TRP A 177 2.87 -20.38 6.87
C TRP A 177 1.79 -19.35 6.50
N ASP A 178 0.65 -19.37 7.19
CA ASP A 178 -0.51 -18.52 6.94
C ASP A 178 -0.42 -17.15 7.62
N LEU A 179 0.47 -16.98 8.62
CA LEU A 179 0.65 -15.70 9.31
C LEU A 179 1.28 -14.62 8.40
N PRO A 180 2.29 -14.92 7.57
CA PRO A 180 2.75 -14.02 6.51
C PRO A 180 1.62 -13.53 5.61
N TYR A 181 0.70 -14.42 5.21
CA TYR A 181 -0.46 -14.05 4.40
C TYR A 181 -1.39 -13.11 5.16
N LEU A 182 -1.72 -13.47 6.41
CA LEU A 182 -2.65 -12.70 7.22
C LEU A 182 -2.09 -11.30 7.49
N GLY A 183 -0.81 -11.19 7.84
CA GLY A 183 -0.16 -9.91 8.09
C GLY A 183 -0.02 -9.05 6.84
N MET A 184 0.49 -9.62 5.74
CA MET A 184 0.74 -8.86 4.52
C MET A 184 -0.52 -8.66 3.69
N GLN A 185 -1.14 -9.75 3.24
CA GLN A 185 -2.20 -9.71 2.23
C GLN A 185 -3.54 -9.18 2.77
N VAL A 186 -3.81 -9.39 4.06
CA VAL A 186 -5.07 -8.96 4.68
C VAL A 186 -4.93 -7.63 5.41
N LEU A 187 -3.88 -7.46 6.22
CA LEU A 187 -3.72 -6.26 7.05
C LEU A 187 -2.95 -5.14 6.31
N ILE A 188 -1.69 -5.38 5.91
CA ILE A 188 -0.82 -4.34 5.34
C ILE A 188 -1.32 -3.90 3.97
N GLU A 189 -1.54 -4.82 3.04
CA GLU A 189 -2.02 -4.54 1.69
C GLU A 189 -3.46 -4.06 1.68
N GLY A 190 -4.32 -4.64 2.54
CA GLY A 190 -5.69 -4.17 2.72
C GLY A 190 -5.74 -2.69 3.09
N LEU A 191 -4.86 -2.27 4.02
CA LEU A 191 -4.70 -0.86 4.38
C LEU A 191 -4.10 -0.04 3.23
N ALA A 192 -3.04 -0.56 2.61
CA ALA A 192 -2.30 0.13 1.56
C ALA A 192 -3.19 0.44 0.35
N LEU A 193 -3.96 -0.54 -0.12
CA LEU A 193 -4.90 -0.39 -1.23
C LEU A 193 -5.92 0.73 -0.97
N ALA A 194 -6.46 0.80 0.26
CA ALA A 194 -7.36 1.89 0.64
C ALA A 194 -6.66 3.26 0.69
N ALA A 195 -5.45 3.31 1.25
CA ALA A 195 -4.64 4.53 1.30
C ALA A 195 -4.29 5.02 -0.10
N PHE A 196 -3.78 4.14 -0.97
CA PHE A 196 -3.45 4.46 -2.36
C PHE A 196 -4.66 4.99 -3.12
N GLY A 197 -5.84 4.36 -2.94
CA GLY A 197 -7.08 4.85 -3.56
C GLY A 197 -7.42 6.26 -3.13
N LEU A 198 -7.35 6.54 -1.82
CA LEU A 198 -7.63 7.86 -1.30
C LEU A 198 -6.64 8.91 -1.83
N TYR A 199 -5.34 8.65 -1.77
CA TYR A 199 -4.34 9.60 -2.25
C TYR A 199 -4.41 9.79 -3.77
N ARG A 200 -4.69 8.74 -4.55
CA ARG A 200 -4.92 8.84 -6.00
C ARG A 200 -6.09 9.76 -6.31
N ASP A 201 -7.23 9.55 -5.63
CA ASP A 201 -8.47 10.25 -5.90
C ASP A 201 -8.39 11.73 -5.49
N MET A 202 -7.68 12.01 -4.38
CA MET A 202 -7.47 13.36 -3.85
C MET A 202 -6.35 14.13 -4.55
N SER A 203 -5.39 13.43 -5.16
CA SER A 203 -4.24 14.07 -5.77
C SER A 203 -4.64 14.99 -6.92
N THR A 204 -3.88 16.06 -7.13
CA THR A 204 -3.94 16.86 -8.37
C THR A 204 -2.68 16.70 -9.22
N ASN A 205 -1.63 16.06 -8.70
CA ASN A 205 -0.40 15.80 -9.42
C ASN A 205 -0.56 14.58 -10.37
N PRO A 206 -0.37 14.74 -11.70
CA PRO A 206 -0.55 13.65 -12.65
C PRO A 206 0.40 12.46 -12.47
N LEU A 207 1.64 12.70 -12.03
CA LEU A 207 2.61 11.63 -11.76
C LEU A 207 2.14 10.77 -10.59
N VAL A 208 1.78 11.38 -9.47
CA VAL A 208 1.27 10.66 -8.29
C VAL A 208 0.04 9.82 -8.63
N LYS A 209 -0.89 10.35 -9.43
CA LYS A 209 -2.04 9.57 -9.90
C LYS A 209 -1.65 8.34 -10.70
N GLN A 210 -0.71 8.47 -11.64
CA GLN A 210 -0.23 7.35 -12.44
C GLN A 210 0.44 6.29 -11.57
N LEU A 211 1.35 6.70 -10.68
CA LEU A 211 2.05 5.79 -9.77
C LEU A 211 1.05 4.96 -8.95
N LEU A 212 0.13 5.64 -8.26
CA LEU A 212 -0.84 4.98 -7.40
C LEU A 212 -1.83 4.13 -8.19
N ALA A 213 -2.29 4.57 -9.36
CA ALA A 213 -3.21 3.78 -10.18
C ALA A 213 -2.59 2.45 -10.63
N TYR A 214 -1.32 2.45 -11.06
CA TYR A 214 -0.66 1.23 -11.51
C TYR A 214 -0.28 0.29 -10.35
N VAL A 215 0.19 0.83 -9.22
CA VAL A 215 0.44 0.01 -8.02
C VAL A 215 -0.88 -0.62 -7.53
N MET A 216 -1.96 0.15 -7.45
CA MET A 216 -3.27 -0.37 -7.04
C MET A 216 -3.82 -1.48 -7.95
N GLN A 217 -3.51 -1.44 -9.25
CA GLN A 217 -3.90 -2.50 -10.19
C GLN A 217 -3.32 -3.85 -9.75
N ASP A 218 -2.12 -3.84 -9.17
CA ASP A 218 -1.41 -5.01 -8.68
C ASP A 218 -1.90 -5.40 -7.27
N GLU A 219 -2.01 -4.44 -6.36
CA GLU A 219 -2.47 -4.65 -4.98
C GLU A 219 -3.87 -5.25 -4.87
N ALA A 220 -4.79 -4.88 -5.76
CA ALA A 220 -6.11 -5.48 -5.79
C ALA A 220 -6.01 -7.01 -5.96
N ARG A 221 -5.07 -7.49 -6.76
CA ARG A 221 -4.88 -8.94 -6.95
C ARG A 221 -4.21 -9.58 -5.74
N HIS A 222 -3.26 -8.89 -5.08
CA HIS A 222 -2.61 -9.40 -3.86
C HIS A 222 -3.64 -9.61 -2.72
N VAL A 223 -4.52 -8.64 -2.48
CA VAL A 223 -5.63 -8.80 -1.51
C VAL A 223 -6.56 -9.96 -1.90
N ALA A 224 -6.88 -10.13 -3.19
CA ALA A 224 -7.67 -11.28 -3.66
C ALA A 224 -6.97 -12.61 -3.38
N PHE A 225 -5.65 -12.66 -3.56
CA PHE A 225 -4.84 -13.84 -3.28
C PHE A 225 -4.89 -14.22 -1.81
N GLY A 226 -4.63 -13.27 -0.90
CA GLY A 226 -4.72 -13.49 0.54
C GLY A 226 -6.08 -14.05 0.95
N ARG A 227 -7.15 -13.42 0.47
CA ARG A 227 -8.52 -13.86 0.71
C ARG A 227 -8.77 -15.29 0.22
N LEU A 228 -8.45 -15.59 -1.04
CA LEU A 228 -8.70 -16.90 -1.65
C LEU A 228 -7.86 -18.01 -1.01
N ALA A 229 -6.61 -17.74 -0.67
CA ALA A 229 -5.70 -18.72 -0.09
C ALA A 229 -6.05 -19.03 1.38
N LEU A 230 -6.40 -18.01 2.18
CA LEU A 230 -6.67 -18.18 3.61
C LEU A 230 -8.06 -18.70 3.91
N LYS A 231 -9.08 -18.34 3.13
CA LYS A 231 -10.48 -18.67 3.42
C LYS A 231 -10.72 -20.17 3.58
N ASP A 232 -10.18 -20.96 2.65
CA ASP A 232 -10.36 -22.42 2.67
C ASP A 232 -9.63 -23.04 3.87
N TYR A 233 -8.39 -22.63 4.12
CA TYR A 233 -7.59 -23.11 5.25
C TYR A 233 -8.20 -22.72 6.61
N TYR A 234 -8.71 -21.50 6.73
CA TYR A 234 -9.31 -21.00 7.97
C TYR A 234 -10.64 -21.65 8.29
N ALA A 235 -11.32 -22.29 7.33
CA ALA A 235 -12.48 -23.11 7.62
C ALA A 235 -12.12 -24.39 8.39
N GLU A 236 -10.87 -24.85 8.30
CA GLU A 236 -10.39 -26.10 8.91
C GLU A 236 -9.74 -25.90 10.29
N LEU A 237 -9.45 -24.66 10.67
CA LEU A 237 -8.83 -24.34 11.96
C LEU A 237 -9.72 -24.70 13.15
N SER A 238 -9.09 -25.23 14.20
CA SER A 238 -9.71 -25.37 15.51
C SER A 238 -10.03 -24.00 16.13
N ASP A 239 -10.95 -23.98 17.11
CA ASP A 239 -11.31 -22.75 17.83
C ASP A 239 -10.10 -22.07 18.46
N LYS A 240 -9.13 -22.86 18.95
CA LYS A 240 -7.89 -22.34 19.53
C LYS A 240 -7.02 -21.66 18.47
N GLU A 241 -6.78 -22.33 17.34
CA GLU A 241 -5.97 -21.76 16.26
C GLU A 241 -6.61 -20.51 15.66
N ARG A 242 -7.94 -20.52 15.49
CA ARG A 242 -8.71 -19.36 15.05
C ARG A 242 -8.56 -18.20 16.03
N ALA A 243 -8.70 -18.45 17.33
CA ALA A 243 -8.52 -17.42 18.36
C ALA A 243 -7.12 -16.79 18.34
N GLU A 244 -6.07 -17.58 18.08
CA GLU A 244 -4.70 -17.07 17.92
C GLU A 244 -4.57 -16.15 16.69
N ARG A 245 -5.23 -16.46 15.56
CA ARG A 245 -5.25 -15.58 14.37
C ARG A 245 -6.07 -14.32 14.62
N GLU A 246 -7.18 -14.43 15.35
CA GLU A 246 -7.99 -13.27 15.72
C GLU A 246 -7.24 -12.31 16.64
N GLU A 247 -6.42 -12.82 17.56
CA GLU A 247 -5.54 -11.99 18.41
C GLU A 247 -4.51 -11.23 17.55
N PHE A 248 -3.86 -11.91 16.61
CA PHE A 248 -2.95 -11.29 15.65
C PHE A 248 -3.65 -10.21 14.79
N VAL A 249 -4.87 -10.48 14.31
CA VAL A 249 -5.66 -9.49 13.56
C VAL A 249 -5.99 -8.28 14.40
N VAL A 250 -6.41 -8.46 15.65
CA VAL A 250 -6.74 -7.35 16.54
C VAL A 250 -5.52 -6.46 16.78
N GLU A 251 -4.38 -7.06 17.13
CA GLU A 251 -3.13 -6.34 17.32
C GLU A 251 -2.71 -5.59 16.05
N GLY A 252 -2.65 -6.29 14.92
CA GLY A 252 -2.26 -5.70 13.65
C GLY A 252 -3.21 -4.59 13.19
N CYS A 253 -4.51 -4.69 13.48
CA CYS A 253 -5.45 -3.60 13.20
C CYS A 253 -5.14 -2.34 14.03
N TYR A 254 -4.80 -2.46 15.31
CA TYR A 254 -4.41 -1.30 16.11
C TYR A 254 -3.10 -0.66 15.58
N LEU A 255 -2.11 -1.48 15.20
CA LEU A 255 -0.89 -0.99 14.55
C LEU A 255 -1.20 -0.26 13.24
N MET A 256 -2.05 -0.84 12.38
CA MET A 256 -2.43 -0.24 11.10
C MET A 256 -3.26 1.03 11.25
N ARG A 257 -4.07 1.15 12.32
CA ARG A 257 -4.77 2.40 12.67
C ARG A 257 -3.79 3.52 12.97
N ASP A 258 -2.72 3.24 13.72
CA ASP A 258 -1.81 4.27 14.23
C ASP A 258 -0.69 4.61 13.23
N ARG A 259 -0.40 3.70 12.28
CA ARG A 259 0.60 3.82 11.21
C ARG A 259 0.58 5.16 10.46
N PHE A 260 -0.60 5.77 10.25
CA PHE A 260 -0.76 6.97 9.43
C PHE A 260 -0.98 8.28 10.22
N LYS A 261 -0.66 8.33 11.52
CA LYS A 261 -0.82 9.55 12.35
C LYS A 261 0.26 10.61 12.15
N GLY A 262 1.40 10.27 11.54
CA GLY A 262 2.46 11.22 11.22
C GLY A 262 3.25 11.74 12.43
N ARG A 263 3.32 10.96 13.53
CA ARG A 263 4.04 11.35 14.75
C ARG A 263 5.48 11.77 14.47
N GLU A 264 6.17 11.05 13.59
CA GLU A 264 7.57 11.30 13.24
C GLU A 264 7.75 12.66 12.55
N VAL A 265 6.73 13.16 11.86
CA VAL A 265 6.75 14.50 11.24
C VAL A 265 6.71 15.57 12.32
N PHE A 266 5.84 15.41 13.33
CA PHE A 266 5.76 16.35 14.45
C PHE A 266 7.05 16.37 15.27
N GLU A 267 7.65 15.20 15.50
CA GLU A 267 8.93 15.06 16.19
C GLU A 267 10.07 15.72 15.39
N GLN A 268 10.14 15.47 14.08
CA GLN A 268 11.20 16.04 13.22
C GLN A 268 11.14 17.57 13.13
N LEU A 269 9.94 18.16 13.24
CA LEU A 269 9.71 19.59 13.13
C LEU A 269 9.69 20.31 14.49
N ASP A 270 10.08 19.62 15.58
CA ASP A 270 10.07 20.13 16.95
C ASP A 270 8.70 20.71 17.37
N MET A 271 7.62 20.13 16.84
CA MET A 271 6.24 20.53 17.14
C MET A 271 5.80 20.01 18.52
N PRO A 272 4.76 20.57 19.15
CA PRO A 272 4.23 20.03 20.40
C PRO A 272 3.49 18.70 20.15
N VAL A 273 4.25 17.59 20.06
CA VAL A 273 3.80 16.27 19.60
C VAL A 273 2.51 15.83 20.27
N GLU A 274 2.45 15.85 21.60
CA GLU A 274 1.26 15.39 22.33
C GLU A 274 0.00 16.20 22.02
N LYS A 275 0.13 17.52 21.78
CA LYS A 275 -1.00 18.36 21.36
C LYS A 275 -1.41 18.10 19.91
N CYS A 276 -0.44 17.83 19.03
CA CYS A 276 -0.71 17.49 17.64
C CYS A 276 -1.47 16.16 17.57
N MET A 277 -0.98 15.14 18.30
CA MET A 277 -1.62 13.83 18.37
C MET A 277 -3.02 13.90 18.98
N GLU A 278 -3.20 14.65 20.08
CA GLU A 278 -4.52 14.87 20.68
C GLU A 278 -5.51 15.50 19.68
N PHE A 279 -5.06 16.47 18.87
CA PHE A 279 -5.90 17.05 17.83
C PHE A 279 -6.25 16.04 16.73
N VAL A 280 -5.27 15.31 16.22
CA VAL A 280 -5.46 14.29 15.17
C VAL A 280 -6.46 13.24 15.62
N ASP A 281 -6.28 12.69 16.82
CA ASP A 281 -7.13 11.64 17.40
C ASP A 281 -8.60 12.06 17.58
N ASN A 282 -8.86 13.36 17.74
CA ASN A 282 -10.20 13.90 17.92
C ASN A 282 -10.76 14.60 16.68
N SER A 283 -10.06 14.55 15.54
CA SER A 283 -10.49 15.24 14.33
C SER A 283 -11.48 14.42 13.49
N ASP A 284 -12.52 15.07 12.98
CA ASP A 284 -13.48 14.45 12.05
C ASP A 284 -12.80 13.94 10.78
N MET A 285 -11.77 14.67 10.32
CA MET A 285 -10.99 14.30 9.14
C MET A 285 -10.25 12.97 9.37
N TYR A 286 -9.55 12.83 10.51
CA TYR A 286 -8.86 11.59 10.81
C TYR A 286 -9.84 10.42 11.06
N THR A 287 -10.99 10.68 11.68
CA THR A 287 -12.04 9.67 11.84
C THR A 287 -12.54 9.16 10.49
N LEU A 288 -12.79 10.06 9.54
CA LEU A 288 -13.17 9.68 8.17
C LEU A 288 -12.05 8.93 7.45
N TYR A 289 -10.81 9.43 7.56
CA TYR A 289 -9.62 8.82 6.99
C TYR A 289 -9.45 7.38 7.49
N GLN A 290 -9.52 7.16 8.81
CA GLN A 290 -9.47 5.84 9.42
C GLN A 290 -10.60 4.93 8.92
N SER A 291 -11.83 5.42 8.83
CA SER A 291 -12.95 4.64 8.31
C SER A 291 -12.71 4.16 6.87
N LEU A 292 -12.17 5.04 6.02
CA LEU A 292 -11.81 4.69 4.64
C LEU A 292 -10.67 3.65 4.58
N LEU A 293 -9.64 3.81 5.41
CA LEU A 293 -8.51 2.89 5.47
C LEU A 293 -8.93 1.45 5.82
N PHE A 294 -9.93 1.30 6.70
CA PHE A 294 -10.44 -0.01 7.11
C PHE A 294 -11.51 -0.58 6.18
N SER A 295 -11.87 0.12 5.10
CA SER A 295 -12.91 -0.31 4.14
C SER A 295 -12.58 -1.63 3.43
N ARG A 296 -11.30 -2.01 3.37
CA ARG A 296 -10.84 -3.27 2.76
C ARG A 296 -10.53 -4.35 3.79
N ILE A 297 -9.90 -3.98 4.91
CA ILE A 297 -9.50 -4.93 5.97
C ILE A 297 -10.74 -5.59 6.58
N VAL A 298 -11.71 -4.80 7.05
CA VAL A 298 -12.86 -5.31 7.81
C VAL A 298 -13.67 -6.36 7.03
N PRO A 299 -14.10 -6.12 5.77
CA PRO A 299 -14.82 -7.13 5.01
C PRO A 299 -13.94 -8.33 4.64
N CYS A 300 -12.62 -8.15 4.44
CA CYS A 300 -11.70 -9.24 4.14
C CYS A 300 -11.55 -10.19 5.34
N VAL A 301 -11.28 -9.64 6.53
CA VAL A 301 -11.18 -10.37 7.80
C VAL A 301 -12.45 -11.18 8.09
N ARG A 302 -13.63 -10.59 7.85
CA ARG A 302 -14.90 -11.31 7.93
C ARG A 302 -14.96 -12.47 6.94
N ASP A 303 -14.59 -12.24 5.68
CA ASP A 303 -14.75 -13.22 4.61
C ASP A 303 -13.81 -14.43 4.75
N VAL A 304 -12.61 -14.23 5.30
CA VAL A 304 -11.68 -15.33 5.64
C VAL A 304 -12.07 -16.07 6.93
N GLY A 305 -13.14 -15.65 7.61
CA GLY A 305 -13.71 -16.36 8.75
C GLY A 305 -13.08 -16.04 10.11
N LEU A 306 -12.39 -14.90 10.24
CA LEU A 306 -11.87 -14.39 11.51
C LEU A 306 -12.83 -13.31 12.05
N TRP A 307 -13.98 -13.74 12.57
CA TRP A 307 -15.08 -12.84 12.94
C TRP A 307 -15.64 -13.08 14.34
N GLY A 308 -14.80 -13.53 15.27
CA GLY A 308 -15.15 -13.71 16.67
C GLY A 308 -15.42 -12.41 17.41
N GLU A 309 -15.87 -12.53 18.66
CA GLU A 309 -16.31 -11.40 19.49
C GLU A 309 -15.19 -10.36 19.71
N LYS A 310 -13.93 -10.80 19.84
CA LYS A 310 -12.78 -9.91 20.04
C LYS A 310 -12.51 -9.03 18.83
N VAL A 311 -12.58 -9.60 17.63
CA VAL A 311 -12.39 -8.86 16.36
C VAL A 311 -13.51 -7.83 16.19
N GLN A 312 -14.76 -8.24 16.41
CA GLN A 312 -15.90 -7.33 16.33
C GLN A 312 -15.82 -6.21 17.37
N ALA A 313 -15.39 -6.51 18.61
CA ALA A 313 -15.19 -5.53 19.65
C ALA A 313 -14.08 -4.52 19.29
N ALA A 314 -12.96 -4.99 18.74
CA ALA A 314 -11.88 -4.12 18.28
C ALA A 314 -12.34 -3.19 17.15
N TYR A 315 -13.09 -3.69 16.16
CA TYR A 315 -13.65 -2.86 15.10
C TYR A 315 -14.72 -1.88 15.60
N ALA A 316 -15.49 -2.25 16.63
CA ALA A 316 -16.44 -1.34 17.27
C ALA A 316 -15.70 -0.21 18.02
N ASP A 317 -14.65 -0.55 18.77
CA ASP A 317 -13.78 0.41 19.47
C ASP A 317 -13.11 1.39 18.49
N MET A 318 -12.66 0.90 17.35
CA MET A 318 -12.09 1.72 16.28
C MET A 318 -13.14 2.51 15.47
N GLY A 319 -14.45 2.28 15.67
CA GLY A 319 -15.51 2.95 14.92
C GLY A 319 -15.66 2.49 13.46
N VAL A 320 -15.10 1.34 13.10
CA VAL A 320 -15.03 0.84 11.70
C VAL A 320 -15.85 -0.42 11.45
N LEU A 321 -16.56 -0.94 12.46
CA LEU A 321 -17.34 -2.18 12.35
C LEU A 321 -18.36 -2.17 11.21
N ASP A 322 -18.94 -1.01 10.89
CA ASP A 322 -19.92 -0.89 9.80
C ASP A 322 -19.33 -1.18 8.41
N ASN A 323 -18.01 -1.07 8.23
CA ASN A 323 -17.33 -1.49 7.00
C ASN A 323 -17.50 -2.98 6.70
N ALA A 324 -17.89 -3.79 7.68
CA ALA A 324 -18.25 -5.18 7.45
C ALA A 324 -19.34 -5.33 6.39
N LYS A 325 -20.21 -4.34 6.19
CA LYS A 325 -21.30 -4.39 5.20
C LYS A 325 -20.81 -4.17 3.76
N ALA A 326 -19.57 -3.75 3.57
CA ALA A 326 -19.03 -3.47 2.25
C ALA A 326 -18.90 -4.75 1.39
N ASP A 327 -19.08 -4.58 0.08
CA ASP A 327 -18.80 -5.61 -0.93
C ASP A 327 -17.37 -5.45 -1.41
N LEU A 328 -16.47 -6.27 -0.86
CA LEU A 328 -15.06 -6.24 -1.19
C LEU A 328 -14.80 -6.56 -2.67
N GLU A 329 -15.55 -7.47 -3.28
CA GLU A 329 -15.35 -7.84 -4.69
C GLU A 329 -15.78 -6.71 -5.64
N ALA A 330 -16.85 -5.98 -5.31
CA ALA A 330 -17.27 -4.81 -6.07
C ALA A 330 -16.23 -3.68 -5.98
N LEU A 331 -15.70 -3.45 -4.78
CA LEU A 331 -14.67 -2.44 -4.53
C LEU A 331 -13.39 -2.72 -5.32
N MET A 332 -12.91 -3.97 -5.31
CA MET A 332 -11.72 -4.38 -6.07
C MET A 332 -11.89 -4.23 -7.58
N ARG A 333 -13.09 -4.51 -8.09
CA ARG A 333 -13.41 -4.34 -9.52
C ARG A 333 -13.37 -2.88 -9.94
N GLN A 334 -13.88 -1.99 -9.11
CA GLN A 334 -13.83 -0.56 -9.35
C GLN A 334 -12.37 -0.06 -9.45
N ASP A 335 -11.48 -0.58 -8.61
CA ASP A 335 -10.06 -0.24 -8.65
C ASP A 335 -9.40 -0.70 -9.97
N GLU A 336 -9.74 -1.90 -10.48
CA GLU A 336 -9.28 -2.41 -11.78
C GLU A 336 -9.79 -1.54 -12.95
N GLU A 337 -11.07 -1.18 -12.97
CA GLU A 337 -11.69 -0.32 -14.00
C GLU A 337 -11.04 1.07 -14.08
N ILE A 338 -10.64 1.64 -12.93
CA ILE A 338 -9.95 2.94 -12.90
C ILE A 338 -8.56 2.85 -13.55
N ALA A 339 -7.81 1.78 -13.28
CA ALA A 339 -6.50 1.58 -13.90
C ALA A 339 -6.61 1.42 -15.43
N GLU A 340 -7.61 0.68 -15.91
CA GLU A 340 -7.87 0.52 -17.35
C GLU A 340 -8.22 1.86 -18.02
N LYS A 341 -9.01 2.71 -17.35
CA LYS A 341 -9.31 4.05 -17.86
C LYS A 341 -8.07 4.93 -18.00
N VAL A 342 -7.13 4.85 -17.05
CA VAL A 342 -5.84 5.59 -17.16
C VAL A 342 -5.05 5.12 -18.38
N ASP A 343 -5.06 3.82 -18.69
CA ASP A 343 -4.43 3.29 -19.91
C ASP A 343 -5.12 3.78 -21.18
N GLU A 344 -6.46 3.81 -21.21
CA GLU A 344 -7.24 4.30 -22.35
C GLU A 344 -6.93 5.76 -22.65
N GLU A 345 -6.92 6.62 -21.62
CA GLU A 345 -6.59 8.03 -21.75
C GLU A 345 -5.15 8.23 -22.28
N ARG A 346 -4.19 7.46 -21.76
CA ARG A 346 -2.80 7.48 -22.22
C ARG A 346 -2.68 7.02 -23.68
N TYR A 347 -3.29 5.90 -24.03
CA TYR A 347 -3.22 5.36 -25.39
C TYR A 347 -3.86 6.33 -26.39
N ALA A 348 -4.96 6.98 -26.01
CA ALA A 348 -5.57 8.03 -26.81
C ALA A 348 -4.63 9.23 -27.03
N ALA A 349 -3.90 9.66 -25.99
CA ALA A 349 -2.92 10.73 -26.09
C ALA A 349 -1.72 10.35 -26.98
N GLU A 350 -1.18 9.13 -26.82
CA GLU A 350 -0.07 8.62 -27.65
C GLU A 350 -0.49 8.51 -29.13
N LEU A 351 -1.70 7.99 -29.40
CA LEU A 351 -2.23 7.90 -30.75
C LEU A 351 -2.43 9.28 -31.37
N ALA A 352 -2.89 10.26 -30.60
CA ALA A 352 -3.03 11.64 -31.05
C ALA A 352 -1.68 12.26 -31.42
N GLY A 353 -0.65 12.07 -30.56
CA GLY A 353 0.71 12.53 -30.84
C GLY A 353 1.32 11.89 -32.09
N ARG A 354 1.20 10.56 -32.22
CA ARG A 354 1.66 9.84 -33.44
C ARG A 354 0.94 10.31 -34.69
N LYS A 355 -0.37 10.60 -34.59
CA LYS A 355 -1.13 11.13 -35.72
C LYS A 355 -0.61 12.51 -36.12
N GLU A 356 -0.31 13.38 -35.16
CA GLU A 356 0.27 14.68 -35.40
C GLU A 356 1.65 14.58 -36.07
N GLU A 357 2.52 13.67 -35.60
CA GLU A 357 3.82 13.40 -36.23
C GLU A 357 3.68 12.92 -37.68
N VAL A 358 2.73 12.02 -37.95
CA VAL A 358 2.42 11.53 -39.30
C VAL A 358 1.89 12.67 -40.18
N ASP A 359 0.97 13.49 -39.67
CA ASP A 359 0.40 14.62 -40.41
C ASP A 359 1.48 15.68 -40.72
N GLN A 360 2.42 15.92 -39.80
CA GLN A 360 3.59 16.77 -40.03
C GLN A 360 4.53 16.18 -41.09
N ALA A 361 4.82 14.88 -41.03
CA ALA A 361 5.65 14.20 -42.02
C ALA A 361 5.02 14.23 -43.43
N ILE A 362 3.70 14.02 -43.53
CA ILE A 362 2.95 14.14 -44.78
C ILE A 362 3.02 15.58 -45.31
N SER A 363 2.86 16.58 -44.44
CA SER A 363 2.91 17.99 -44.83
C SER A 363 4.30 18.40 -45.35
N LEU A 364 5.37 17.91 -44.71
CA LEU A 364 6.75 18.14 -45.14
C LEU A 364 7.04 17.46 -46.48
N GLY A 365 6.59 16.22 -46.67
CA GLY A 365 6.76 15.48 -47.92
C GLY A 365 5.92 16.01 -49.10
N ALA A 366 4.84 16.77 -48.82
CA ALA A 366 4.04 17.45 -49.84
C ALA A 366 4.58 18.83 -50.24
N ALA A 367 5.58 19.35 -49.53
CA ALA A 367 6.23 20.64 -49.78
C ALA A 367 7.51 20.53 -50.62
N GLU A 368 7.97 19.30 -50.93
CA GLU A 368 8.98 18.97 -51.95
C GLU A 368 8.32 18.66 -53.30
#